data_AF-A0A0K6KUC4-F1
#
_entry.id   AF-A0A0K6KUC4-F1
#
_cell.length_a   1.000
_cell.length_b   1.000
_cell.length_c   1.000
_cell.angle_alpha   90.00
_cell.angle_beta   90.00
_cell.angle_gamma   90.00
#
_symmetry.space_group_name_H-M   'P 1'
#
loop_
_entity.id
_entity.type
_entity.pdbx_description
1 polymer ?
#
loop_
_entity_poly.entity_id
_entity_poly.type
_entity_poly.pdbx_seq_one_letter_code
_entity_poly.pdbx_strand_id
1 'polypeptide(L)'
;MSIKYSNKINKIRTFALSLVFIGLFIAYLGVFFRENIIIMTTFMMVGFLAVIASTVVYFWIGMLSTKTVQIICPSCDKPTKMLGRVDACMHCNQPLTMDRDLEGKEFDEKYNKKSYKS
;
A
#
# COMPACT_ATOMS: atom_id res chain seq x y z
N MET A 1 -24.62 -5.56 1.77
CA MET A 1 -23.43 -6.43 1.83
C MET A 1 -22.21 -5.52 1.91
N SER A 2 -21.53 -5.42 3.06
CA SER A 2 -20.43 -4.46 3.20
C SER A 2 -19.30 -4.91 2.28
N ILE A 3 -19.04 -4.14 1.24
CA ILE A 3 -17.88 -4.30 0.38
C ILE A 3 -16.67 -4.23 1.30
N LYS A 4 -16.09 -5.40 1.61
CA LYS A 4 -14.87 -5.51 2.40
C LYS A 4 -13.75 -5.00 1.51
N TYR A 5 -13.61 -3.68 1.51
CA TYR A 5 -12.49 -2.97 0.93
C TYR A 5 -11.26 -3.40 1.75
N SER A 6 -10.67 -4.56 1.40
CA SER A 6 -9.37 -4.93 1.92
C SER A 6 -8.39 -4.05 1.15
N ASN A 7 -8.21 -2.87 1.72
CA ASN A 7 -7.41 -1.75 1.27
C ASN A 7 -5.98 -2.23 1.01
N LYS A 8 -5.74 -2.94 -0.11
CA LYS A 8 -4.47 -3.62 -0.43
C LYS A 8 -3.29 -2.68 -0.27
N ILE A 9 -3.51 -1.40 -0.56
CA ILE A 9 -2.57 -0.30 -0.33
C ILE A 9 -2.29 -0.05 1.16
N ASN A 10 -3.32 0.00 2.03
CA ASN A 10 -3.07 0.06 3.48
C ASN A 10 -2.37 -1.21 3.95
N LYS A 11 -2.73 -2.38 3.44
CA LYS A 11 -2.13 -3.64 3.87
C LYS A 11 -0.63 -3.67 3.57
N ILE A 12 -0.22 -3.17 2.40
CA ILE A 12 1.18 -3.01 2.04
C ILE A 12 1.86 -1.93 2.92
N ARG A 13 1.17 -0.82 3.22
CA ARG A 13 1.70 0.21 4.13
C ARG A 13 1.97 -0.34 5.54
N THR A 14 1.02 -1.08 6.11
CA THR A 14 1.17 -1.71 7.43
C THR A 14 2.25 -2.80 7.40
N PHE A 15 2.37 -3.52 6.28
CA PHE A 15 3.44 -4.51 6.10
C PHE A 15 4.84 -3.87 6.09
N ALA A 16 5.01 -2.77 5.35
CA ALA A 16 6.28 -2.02 5.33
C ALA A 16 6.64 -1.51 6.73
N LEU A 17 5.67 -0.96 7.46
CA LEU A 17 5.87 -0.50 8.84
C LEU A 17 6.30 -1.65 9.76
N SER A 18 5.66 -2.82 9.65
CA SER A 18 6.02 -3.99 10.45
C SER A 18 7.45 -4.49 10.15
N LEU A 19 7.90 -4.39 8.90
CA LEU A 19 9.23 -4.85 8.49
C LEU A 19 10.35 -3.99 9.12
N VAL A 20 10.10 -2.70 9.34
CA VAL A 20 11.00 -1.81 10.10
C VAL A 20 11.14 -2.30 11.54
N PHE A 21 10.03 -2.59 12.21
CA PHE A 21 10.05 -3.07 13.60
C PHE A 21 10.79 -4.39 13.74
N ILE A 22 10.60 -5.31 12.79
CA ILE A 22 11.32 -6.59 12.76
C ILE A 22 12.82 -6.35 12.55
N GLY A 23 13.20 -5.47 11.61
CA GLY A 23 14.60 -5.12 11.36
C GLY A 23 15.29 -4.51 12.58
N LEU A 24 14.60 -3.61 13.29
CA LEU A 24 15.08 -3.01 14.53
C LEU A 24 15.24 -4.04 15.65
N PHE A 25 14.28 -4.95 15.77
CA PHE A 25 14.32 -6.02 16.77
C PHE A 25 15.49 -6.98 16.53
N ILE A 26 15.71 -7.39 15.27
CA ILE A 26 16.86 -8.22 14.86
C ILE A 26 18.17 -7.49 15.18
N ALA A 27 18.30 -6.21 14.84
CA ALA A 27 19.49 -5.43 15.14
C ALA A 27 19.74 -5.35 16.66
N TYR A 28 18.70 -5.12 17.47
CA TYR A 28 18.80 -5.07 18.92
C TYR A 28 19.23 -6.40 19.54
N LEU A 29 18.66 -7.52 19.07
CA LEU A 29 19.08 -8.86 19.50
C LEU A 29 20.55 -9.13 19.15
N GLY A 30 21.03 -8.67 18.00
CA GLY A 30 22.45 -8.76 17.63
C GLY A 30 23.38 -8.08 18.64
N VAL A 31 22.95 -6.95 19.20
CA VAL A 31 23.69 -6.21 20.24
C VAL A 31 23.60 -6.88 21.62
N PHE A 32 22.70 -7.85 21.83
CA PHE A 32 22.70 -8.64 23.07
C PHE A 32 23.83 -9.69 23.06
N PHE A 33 24.13 -10.27 21.90
CA PHE A 33 25.18 -11.30 21.71
C PHE A 33 26.57 -10.70 21.42
N ARG A 34 26.98 -9.69 22.18
CA ARG A 34 28.26 -8.96 21.99
C ARG A 34 29.51 -9.82 22.16
N GLU A 35 29.39 -10.95 22.85
CA GLU A 35 30.48 -11.90 23.06
C GLU A 35 30.96 -12.56 21.76
N ASN A 36 30.08 -12.71 20.77
CA ASN A 36 30.39 -13.41 19.53
C ASN A 36 30.35 -12.43 18.34
N ILE A 37 31.53 -11.97 17.92
CA ILE A 37 31.71 -10.98 16.84
C ILE A 37 31.00 -11.38 15.52
N ILE A 38 30.97 -12.68 15.22
CA ILE A 38 30.37 -13.24 13.99
C ILE A 38 28.84 -13.13 14.03
N ILE A 39 28.25 -13.46 15.18
CA ILE A 39 26.79 -13.41 15.38
C ILE A 39 26.35 -11.94 15.36
N MET A 40 27.06 -11.07 16.07
CA MET A 40 26.78 -9.64 16.11
C MET A 40 26.77 -9.02 14.70
N THR A 41 27.82 -9.27 13.91
CA THR A 41 27.96 -8.70 12.55
C THR A 41 26.85 -9.19 11.61
N THR A 42 26.50 -10.48 11.68
CA THR A 42 25.44 -11.05 10.85
C THR A 42 24.09 -10.43 11.16
N PHE A 43 23.73 -10.30 12.45
CA PHE A 43 22.47 -9.68 12.86
C PHE A 43 22.41 -8.19 12.52
N MET A 44 23.50 -7.44 12.64
CA MET A 44 23.55 -6.04 12.20
C MET A 44 23.39 -5.89 10.68
N MET A 45 24.04 -6.74 9.88
CA MET A 45 23.86 -6.75 8.42
C MET A 45 22.41 -7.07 8.03
N VAL A 46 21.80 -8.09 8.64
CA VAL A 46 20.40 -8.47 8.36
C VAL A 46 19.44 -7.36 8.79
N GLY A 47 19.64 -6.76 9.96
CA GLY A 47 18.83 -5.62 10.42
C GLY A 47 18.92 -4.42 9.49
N PHE A 48 20.12 -4.09 9.01
CA PHE A 48 20.34 -3.02 8.04
C PHE A 48 19.66 -3.31 6.69
N LEU A 49 19.82 -4.53 6.16
CA LEU A 49 19.14 -5.00 4.96
C LEU A 49 17.61 -4.91 5.10
N ALA A 50 17.05 -5.26 6.26
CA ALA A 50 15.62 -5.16 6.52
C ALA A 50 15.14 -3.69 6.48
N VAL A 51 15.88 -2.76 7.08
CA VAL A 51 15.53 -1.32 7.03
C VAL A 51 15.61 -0.79 5.61
N ILE A 52 16.63 -1.15 4.83
CA ILE A 52 16.71 -0.78 3.40
C ILE A 52 15.51 -1.34 2.63
N ALA A 53 15.21 -2.63 2.80
CA ALA A 53 14.09 -3.27 2.13
C ALA A 53 12.75 -2.58 2.46
N SER A 54 12.54 -2.18 3.71
CA SER A 54 11.35 -1.42 4.11
C SER A 54 11.23 -0.08 3.39
N THR A 55 12.36 0.62 3.22
CA THR A 55 12.40 1.93 2.54
C THR A 55 12.07 1.78 1.06
N VAL A 56 12.58 0.74 0.40
CA VAL A 56 12.28 0.44 -1.01
C VAL A 56 10.79 0.13 -1.20
N VAL A 57 10.20 -0.69 -0.33
CA VAL A 57 8.76 -1.00 -0.38
C VAL A 57 7.94 0.26 -0.17
N TYR A 58 8.31 1.11 0.80
CA TYR A 58 7.62 2.37 1.05
C TYR A 58 7.74 3.34 -0.14
N PHE A 59 8.93 3.41 -0.75
CA PHE A 59 9.19 4.24 -1.93
C PHE A 59 8.35 3.80 -3.14
N TRP A 60 8.23 2.50 -3.39
CA TRP A 60 7.37 1.96 -4.44
C TRP A 60 5.89 2.34 -4.25
N ILE A 61 5.37 2.26 -3.01
CA ILE A 61 4.00 2.69 -2.68
C ILE A 61 3.85 4.20 -2.87
N GLY A 62 4.83 4.97 -2.44
CA GLY A 62 4.86 6.43 -2.62
C GLY A 62 4.76 6.80 -4.09
N MET A 63 5.54 6.14 -4.96
CA MET A 63 5.46 6.31 -6.40
C MET A 63 4.09 5.93 -6.97
N LEU A 64 3.46 4.85 -6.50
CA LEU A 64 2.07 4.49 -6.86
C LEU A 64 1.07 5.61 -6.52
N SER A 65 1.25 6.28 -5.37
CA SER A 65 0.37 7.39 -4.95
C SER A 65 0.47 8.61 -5.87
N THR A 66 1.63 8.87 -6.48
CA THR A 66 1.84 10.02 -7.39
C THR A 66 1.23 9.85 -8.78
N LYS A 67 0.88 8.63 -9.19
CA LYS A 67 0.28 8.33 -10.52
C LYS A 67 -1.25 8.49 -10.55
N THR A 68 -1.86 8.89 -9.44
CA THR A 68 -3.32 8.98 -9.29
C THR A 68 -3.89 10.24 -9.90
N VAL A 69 -4.98 10.10 -10.65
CA VAL A 69 -5.72 11.24 -11.19
C VAL A 69 -6.58 11.84 -10.08
N GLN A 70 -6.49 13.15 -9.91
CA GLN A 70 -7.31 13.89 -8.93
C GLN A 70 -8.60 14.30 -9.61
N ILE A 71 -9.73 13.85 -9.06
CA ILE A 71 -11.07 14.23 -9.50
C ILE A 71 -11.88 14.73 -8.30
N ILE A 72 -12.79 15.65 -8.55
CA ILE A 72 -13.68 16.21 -7.53
C ILE A 72 -14.87 15.26 -7.41
N CYS A 73 -15.16 14.79 -6.20
CA CYS A 73 -16.29 13.90 -5.98
C CYS A 73 -17.62 14.67 -6.11
N PRO A 74 -18.58 14.24 -6.96
CA PRO A 74 -19.84 14.97 -7.17
C PRO A 74 -20.79 14.93 -5.97
N SER A 75 -20.50 14.11 -4.96
CA SER A 75 -21.34 13.93 -3.76
C SER A 75 -20.83 14.73 -2.55
N CYS A 76 -19.52 14.87 -2.40
CA CYS A 76 -18.92 15.55 -1.25
C CYS A 76 -18.05 16.77 -1.62
N ASP A 77 -17.91 17.08 -2.90
CA ASP A 77 -17.12 18.18 -3.48
C ASP A 77 -15.63 18.20 -3.07
N LYS A 78 -15.17 17.13 -2.42
CA LYS A 78 -13.79 17.00 -1.97
C LYS A 78 -12.92 16.40 -3.08
N PRO A 79 -11.66 16.85 -3.21
CA PRO A 79 -10.71 16.24 -4.12
C PRO A 79 -10.40 14.81 -3.64
N THR A 80 -10.61 13.83 -4.51
CA THR A 80 -10.28 12.43 -4.26
C THR A 80 -9.32 11.94 -5.33
N LYS A 81 -8.33 11.14 -4.91
CA LYS A 81 -7.37 10.49 -5.79
C LYS A 81 -7.92 9.13 -6.17
N MET A 82 -8.06 8.86 -7.46
CA MET A 82 -8.43 7.54 -7.97
C MET A 82 -7.18 6.77 -8.42
N LEU A 83 -7.04 5.52 -7.98
CA LEU A 83 -5.96 4.63 -8.42
C LEU A 83 -6.29 3.81 -9.67
N GLY A 84 -7.57 3.63 -9.98
CA GLY A 84 -8.07 2.81 -11.09
C GLY A 84 -9.25 3.45 -11.83
N ARG A 85 -9.88 2.66 -12.72
CA ARG A 85 -11.07 3.06 -13.48
C ARG A 85 -12.32 3.13 -12.60
N VAL A 86 -12.35 2.26 -11.60
CA VAL A 86 -13.41 2.14 -10.59
C VAL A 86 -12.75 2.24 -9.22
N ASP A 87 -13.10 3.26 -8.44
CA ASP A 87 -12.55 3.45 -7.10
C ASP A 87 -13.58 4.09 -6.18
N ALA A 88 -13.44 3.91 -4.87
CA ALA A 88 -14.30 4.55 -3.89
C ALA A 88 -13.71 5.91 -3.48
N CYS A 89 -14.56 6.91 -3.24
CA CYS A 89 -14.11 8.19 -2.70
C CYS A 89 -13.41 7.96 -1.36
N MET A 90 -12.23 8.54 -1.16
CA MET A 90 -11.48 8.40 0.10
C MET A 90 -12.17 9.07 1.30
N HIS A 91 -13.18 9.92 1.06
CA HIS A 91 -13.86 10.73 2.08
C HIS A 91 -15.29 10.25 2.38
N CYS A 92 -16.09 9.97 1.34
CA CYS A 92 -17.46 9.51 1.50
C CYS A 92 -17.68 8.04 1.15
N ASN A 93 -16.62 7.31 0.74
CA ASN A 93 -16.68 5.91 0.27
C ASN A 93 -17.69 5.65 -0.86
N GLN A 94 -18.16 6.70 -1.54
CA GLN A 94 -19.08 6.53 -2.67
C GLN A 94 -18.34 5.87 -3.83
N PRO A 95 -18.92 4.83 -4.46
CA PRO A 95 -18.35 4.24 -5.66
C PRO A 95 -18.34 5.28 -6.78
N LEU A 96 -17.18 5.48 -7.38
CA LEU A 96 -17.02 6.32 -8.56
C LEU A 96 -16.43 5.51 -9.70
N THR A 97 -16.87 5.80 -10.91
CA THR A 97 -16.35 5.27 -12.17
C THR A 97 -16.03 6.43 -13.09
N MET A 98 -14.91 6.35 -13.82
CA MET A 98 -14.58 7.31 -14.88
C MET A 98 -15.01 6.84 -16.27
N ASP A 99 -15.45 5.58 -16.40
CA ASP A 99 -15.79 4.98 -17.68
C ASP A 99 -17.30 4.97 -17.92
N ARG A 100 -17.70 5.55 -19.05
CA ARG A 100 -19.08 5.55 -19.58
C ARG A 100 -19.64 4.15 -19.82
N ASP A 101 -18.78 3.16 -20.07
CA ASP A 101 -19.19 1.76 -20.28
C ASP A 101 -19.65 1.05 -18.99
N LEU A 102 -19.31 1.64 -17.83
CA LEU A 102 -19.59 1.10 -16.50
C LEU A 102 -20.74 1.85 -15.80
N GLU A 103 -21.39 2.80 -16.47
CA GLU A 103 -22.58 3.48 -15.97
C GLU A 103 -23.76 2.49 -15.88
N GLY A 104 -24.29 2.29 -14.66
CA GLY A 104 -25.41 1.37 -14.41
C GLY A 104 -25.03 -0.08 -14.06
N LYS A 105 -23.75 -0.43 -14.10
CA LYS A 105 -23.25 -1.73 -13.57
C LYS A 105 -22.96 -1.62 -12.08
N GLU A 106 -23.18 -2.71 -11.33
CA GLU A 106 -22.78 -2.75 -9.91
C GLU A 106 -21.26 -2.54 -9.78
N PHE A 107 -20.86 -1.79 -8.75
CA PHE A 107 -19.46 -1.49 -8.48
C PHE A 107 -18.67 -2.78 -8.19
N ASP A 108 -17.75 -3.15 -9.07
CA ASP A 108 -16.83 -4.29 -8.88
C ASP A 108 -15.37 -3.87 -9.13
N GLU A 109 -14.50 -4.08 -8.16
CA GLU A 109 -13.06 -3.82 -8.25
C GLU A 109 -12.37 -4.65 -9.36
N LYS A 110 -13.02 -5.74 -9.82
CA LYS A 110 -12.51 -6.58 -10.93
C LYS A 110 -12.37 -5.81 -12.23
N TYR A 111 -13.11 -4.73 -12.45
CA TYR A 111 -12.97 -3.89 -13.64
C TYR A 111 -11.61 -3.18 -13.73
N ASN A 112 -10.86 -3.10 -12.63
CA ASN A 112 -9.48 -2.60 -12.63
C ASN A 112 -8.45 -3.63 -13.13
N LYS A 113 -8.84 -4.88 -13.38
CA LYS A 113 -7.92 -5.90 -13.92
C LYS A 113 -7.79 -5.76 -15.43
N LYS A 114 -6.54 -5.78 -15.92
CA LYS A 114 -6.17 -5.70 -17.35
C LYS A 114 -6.88 -6.74 -18.25
N SER A 115 -7.38 -7.83 -17.66
CA SER A 115 -8.09 -8.93 -18.33
C SER A 115 -9.52 -8.61 -18.78
N TYR A 116 -10.16 -7.55 -18.25
CA TYR A 116 -11.52 -7.15 -18.65
C TYR A 116 -11.53 -6.24 -19.88
N LYS A 117 -10.42 -6.20 -20.60
CA LYS A 117 -10.26 -5.49 -21.87
C LYS A 117 -10.67 -6.45 -22.99
N SER A 118 -11.96 -6.66 -23.17
CA SER A 118 -12.53 -7.22 -24.40
C SER A 118 -13.80 -6.49 -24.77
#